data_AF-K7F203-F1
#
_entry.id   AF-K7F203-F1
#
_cell.length_a   1.000
_cell.length_b   1.000
_cell.length_c   1.000
_cell.angle_alpha   90.00
_cell.angle_beta   90.00
_cell.angle_gamma   90.00
#
_symmetry.space_group_name_H-M   'P 1'
#
loop_
_entity.id
_entity.type
_entity.pdbx_description
1 polymer ?
#
loop_
_entity_poly.entity_id
_entity_poly.type
_entity_poly.pdbx_seq_one_letter_code
_entity_poly.pdbx_strand_id
1 'polypeptide(L)'
;MGKTMLMHRLCQKWAEGALHQFLFTFLFEFRQLNLISRKLTLKELLFDLLLQPEDSPDAVFQHLVENAQRTLFIFDGLDEFVGNISQPSSAGVSPALLRSMSISELFANLCFGKLLPGCTVLVTSRPKKLPGFLLSRADLLAEIWGFDHERVEEYASQYFHEHFFKDQAIAHLKNNSKLMSMCFIPALCCIVCVCLEYLLRNRLLNVELPQTMTQFYIKMLLIFISKQQTEDTVSEDKQLNLHRMAILGLCDLALKGLEEKKIVFYVNDIPEHVKAFASLHGLLTVFEVKMSDSLPEAGHAFVHLSLQEFFAALSLMINSAVDGNYLKRKFSLKSKWTLKNETRTEFMENFHIFLSGLSSKECRTFLTMLSEQSQAWVQDKQAAILQSLRKLAATNLTGPKIIELCHCTYETQDLELAQHVGSQLNFKYEFRNFRLTPLDVSALVFVINCGRDLTQLDFAGCPMELDCLEVLASCKNIEHLR
;
A
#
# COMPACT_ATOMS: atom_id res chain seq x y z
N MET A 1 4.55 1.97 4.35
CA MET A 1 5.52 2.36 5.39
C MET A 1 6.04 1.19 6.26
N GLY A 2 5.76 -0.09 5.96
CA GLY A 2 6.43 -1.20 6.68
C GLY A 2 5.90 -1.54 8.08
N LYS A 3 4.68 -1.11 8.43
CA LYS A 3 4.08 -1.38 9.75
C LYS A 3 3.94 -2.88 10.04
N THR A 4 3.37 -3.64 9.12
CA THR A 4 3.24 -5.10 9.22
C THR A 4 4.59 -5.78 9.42
N MET A 5 5.60 -5.41 8.61
CA MET A 5 6.95 -5.96 8.76
C MET A 5 7.54 -5.69 10.15
N LEU A 6 7.31 -4.50 10.70
CA LEU A 6 7.73 -4.17 12.07
C LEU A 6 7.03 -5.05 13.11
N MET A 7 5.72 -5.31 12.97
CA MET A 7 4.98 -6.18 13.89
C MET A 7 5.53 -7.60 13.89
N HIS A 8 5.76 -8.17 12.70
CA HIS A 8 6.38 -9.48 12.54
C HIS A 8 7.81 -9.50 13.12
N ARG A 9 8.59 -8.43 12.93
CA ARG A 9 9.94 -8.29 13.51
C ARG A 9 9.90 -8.21 15.04
N LEU A 10 8.90 -7.57 15.64
CA LEU A 10 8.72 -7.54 17.09
C LEU A 10 8.42 -8.94 17.64
N CYS A 11 7.53 -9.70 16.98
CA CYS A 11 7.28 -11.10 17.34
C CYS A 11 8.54 -11.96 17.25
N GLN A 12 9.32 -11.79 16.17
CA GLN A 12 10.62 -12.47 16.03
C GLN A 12 11.58 -12.10 17.16
N LYS A 13 11.69 -10.81 17.50
CA LYS A 13 12.56 -10.34 18.59
C LYS A 13 12.14 -10.87 19.95
N TRP A 14 10.83 -10.99 20.20
CA TRP A 14 10.32 -11.66 21.39
C TRP A 14 10.71 -13.14 21.41
N ALA A 15 10.54 -13.86 20.30
CA ALA A 15 10.92 -15.27 20.19
C ALA A 15 12.44 -15.51 20.35
N GLU A 16 13.26 -14.53 19.95
CA GLU A 16 14.72 -14.49 20.18
C GLU A 16 15.11 -14.12 21.63
N GLY A 17 14.13 -13.84 22.51
CA GLY A 17 14.36 -13.48 23.92
C GLY A 17 14.74 -12.02 24.17
N ALA A 18 14.68 -11.15 23.16
CA ALA A 18 15.04 -9.73 23.31
C ALA A 18 13.99 -8.92 24.09
N LEU A 19 12.74 -9.39 24.15
CA LEU A 19 11.62 -8.74 24.83
C LEU A 19 11.21 -9.50 26.11
N HIS A 20 12.16 -9.68 27.02
CA HIS A 20 12.04 -10.49 28.25
C HIS A 20 10.95 -10.04 29.24
N GLN A 21 10.47 -8.80 29.13
CA GLN A 21 9.34 -8.32 29.93
C GLN A 21 8.03 -9.07 29.62
N PHE A 22 7.88 -9.58 28.39
CA PHE A 22 6.69 -10.31 27.95
C PHE A 22 6.90 -11.83 28.01
N LEU A 23 6.05 -12.52 28.78
CA LEU A 23 5.95 -13.97 28.80
C LEU A 23 5.19 -14.51 27.59
N PHE A 24 4.18 -13.77 27.13
CA PHE A 24 3.31 -14.16 26.03
C PHE A 24 3.22 -13.03 25.00
N THR A 25 3.30 -13.38 23.71
CA THR A 25 3.04 -12.47 22.60
C THR A 25 2.10 -13.11 21.60
N PHE A 26 1.03 -12.41 21.24
CA PHE A 26 0.06 -12.84 20.23
C PHE A 26 -0.04 -11.80 19.12
N LEU A 27 0.05 -12.23 17.87
CA LEU A 27 -0.12 -11.39 16.69
C LEU A 27 -1.43 -11.76 15.99
N PHE A 28 -2.26 -10.75 15.79
CA PHE A 28 -3.51 -10.84 15.06
C PHE A 28 -3.49 -9.87 13.89
N GLU A 29 -3.79 -10.37 12.70
CA GLU A 29 -3.98 -9.50 11.53
C GLU A 29 -5.49 -9.29 11.31
N PHE A 30 -5.95 -8.04 11.29
CA PHE A 30 -7.38 -7.73 11.14
C PHE A 30 -7.99 -8.28 9.84
N ARG A 31 -7.19 -8.37 8.77
CA ARG A 31 -7.57 -9.02 7.52
C ARG A 31 -7.99 -10.48 7.73
N GLN A 32 -7.32 -11.21 8.62
CA GLN A 32 -7.66 -12.59 8.99
C GLN A 32 -8.82 -12.64 9.98
N LEU A 33 -8.88 -11.67 10.92
CA LEU A 33 -9.97 -11.60 11.88
C LEU A 33 -11.34 -11.32 11.25
N ASN A 34 -11.39 -10.66 10.09
CA ASN A 34 -12.62 -10.47 9.30
C ASN A 34 -13.31 -11.77 8.90
N LEU A 35 -12.57 -12.89 8.93
CA LEU A 35 -13.06 -14.20 8.52
C LEU A 35 -13.87 -14.88 9.65
N ILE A 36 -13.76 -14.36 10.88
CA ILE A 36 -14.44 -14.88 12.05
C ILE A 36 -15.78 -14.14 12.21
N SER A 37 -16.87 -14.80 11.82
CA SER A 37 -18.23 -14.25 11.94
C SER A 37 -18.94 -14.62 13.25
N ARG A 38 -18.51 -15.71 13.91
CA ARG A 38 -19.08 -16.16 15.19
C ARG A 38 -18.56 -15.34 16.38
N LYS A 39 -19.32 -15.34 17.47
CA LYS A 39 -18.85 -14.80 18.75
C LYS A 39 -17.97 -15.83 19.46
N LEU A 40 -16.91 -15.36 20.09
CA LEU A 40 -15.88 -16.17 20.75
C LEU A 40 -15.54 -15.58 22.11
N THR A 41 -15.16 -16.44 23.04
CA THR A 41 -14.44 -16.04 24.24
C THR A 41 -12.99 -15.68 23.89
N LEU A 42 -12.30 -14.98 24.80
CA LEU A 42 -10.88 -14.69 24.61
C LEU A 42 -10.04 -15.97 24.53
N LYS A 43 -10.38 -17.00 25.32
CA LYS A 43 -9.69 -18.29 25.30
C LYS A 43 -9.81 -18.96 23.93
N GLU A 44 -11.01 -19.04 23.36
CA GLU A 44 -11.23 -19.61 22.02
C GLU A 44 -10.46 -18.84 20.95
N LEU A 45 -10.43 -17.49 21.03
CA LEU A 45 -9.64 -16.67 20.11
C LEU A 45 -8.14 -17.00 20.17
N LEU A 46 -7.59 -17.24 21.36
CA LEU A 46 -6.17 -17.53 21.54
C LEU A 46 -5.82 -18.98 21.20
N PHE A 47 -6.64 -19.94 21.65
CA PHE A 47 -6.24 -21.34 21.68
C PHE A 47 -6.90 -22.22 20.61
N ASP A 48 -8.05 -21.83 20.08
CA ASP A 48 -8.67 -22.62 19.00
C ASP A 48 -8.15 -22.16 17.63
N LEU A 49 -7.88 -20.86 17.51
CA LEU A 49 -7.55 -20.24 16.23
C LEU A 49 -6.05 -20.01 16.02
N LEU A 50 -5.28 -19.77 17.09
CA LEU A 50 -3.87 -19.37 16.98
C LEU A 50 -2.91 -20.47 17.40
N LEU A 51 -3.01 -20.94 18.64
CA LEU A 51 -2.07 -21.89 19.23
C LEU A 51 -2.84 -23.03 19.88
N GLN A 52 -2.47 -24.30 19.69
CA GLN A 52 -3.09 -25.38 20.45
C GLN A 52 -2.10 -25.81 21.56
N PRO A 53 -2.33 -25.44 22.83
CA PRO A 53 -1.51 -25.95 23.92
C PRO A 53 -1.59 -27.48 23.95
N GLU A 54 -0.44 -28.16 24.03
CA GLU A 54 -0.37 -29.63 24.04
C GLU A 54 -1.02 -30.22 25.31
N ASP A 55 -0.88 -29.52 26.44
CA ASP A 55 -1.43 -29.86 27.76
C ASP A 55 -2.59 -28.93 28.17
N SER A 56 -3.24 -29.24 29.30
CA SER A 56 -4.37 -28.52 29.93
C SER A 56 -4.53 -27.03 29.51
N PRO A 57 -5.34 -26.73 28.46
CA PRO A 57 -5.49 -25.37 27.97
C PRO A 57 -6.11 -24.42 29.00
N ASP A 58 -6.87 -24.96 29.96
CA ASP A 58 -7.39 -24.19 31.09
C ASP A 58 -6.29 -23.71 32.04
N ALA A 59 -5.30 -24.56 32.35
CA ALA A 59 -4.18 -24.18 33.20
C ALA A 59 -3.30 -23.11 32.53
N VAL A 60 -3.05 -23.25 31.22
CA VAL A 60 -2.30 -22.24 30.45
C VAL A 60 -3.07 -20.92 30.40
N PHE A 61 -4.39 -20.96 30.17
CA PHE A 61 -5.22 -19.75 30.18
C PHE A 61 -5.19 -19.06 31.55
N GLN A 62 -5.32 -19.83 32.63
CA GLN A 62 -5.27 -19.31 34.00
C GLN A 62 -3.92 -18.64 34.30
N HIS A 63 -2.81 -19.26 33.89
CA HIS A 63 -1.48 -18.69 34.05
C HIS A 63 -1.30 -17.39 33.25
N LEU A 64 -1.87 -17.32 32.04
CA LEU A 64 -1.90 -16.10 31.23
C LEU A 64 -2.71 -14.99 31.92
N VAL A 65 -3.87 -15.31 32.49
CA VAL A 65 -4.71 -14.35 33.23
C VAL A 65 -3.96 -13.79 34.46
N GLU A 66 -3.27 -14.65 35.21
CA GLU A 66 -2.45 -14.25 36.37
C GLU A 66 -1.24 -13.39 35.99
N ASN A 67 -0.77 -13.48 34.74
CA ASN A 67 0.37 -12.75 34.22
C ASN A 67 -0.01 -11.80 33.07
N ALA A 68 -1.22 -11.25 33.10
CA ALA A 68 -1.75 -10.37 32.07
C ALA A 68 -0.80 -9.19 31.76
N GLN A 69 -0.17 -8.61 32.78
CA GLN A 69 0.83 -7.51 32.69
C GLN A 69 2.10 -7.87 31.92
N ARG A 70 2.37 -9.17 31.74
CA ARG A 70 3.49 -9.69 30.93
C ARG A 70 3.02 -10.26 29.60
N THR A 71 1.86 -9.82 29.11
CA THR A 71 1.30 -10.27 27.84
C THR A 71 1.23 -9.12 26.84
N LEU A 72 1.72 -9.35 25.63
CA LEU A 72 1.65 -8.44 24.49
C LEU A 72 0.65 -8.95 23.45
N PHE A 73 -0.36 -8.14 23.16
CA PHE A 73 -1.27 -8.33 22.02
C PHE A 73 -0.93 -7.36 20.91
N ILE A 74 -0.62 -7.87 19.73
CA ILE A 74 -0.38 -7.07 18.53
C ILE A 74 -1.57 -7.26 17.59
N PHE A 75 -2.23 -6.17 17.24
CA PHE A 75 -3.30 -6.13 16.24
C PHE A 75 -2.84 -5.31 15.03
N ASP A 76 -2.48 -6.00 13.95
CA ASP A 76 -1.98 -5.39 12.72
C ASP A 76 -3.11 -5.11 11.71
N GLY A 77 -3.10 -3.93 11.12
CA GLY A 77 -3.94 -3.56 9.98
C GLY A 77 -5.38 -3.20 10.36
N LEU A 78 -5.60 -2.40 11.42
CA LEU A 78 -6.96 -2.00 11.83
C LEU A 78 -7.76 -1.34 10.69
N ASP A 79 -7.09 -0.66 9.76
CA ASP A 79 -7.71 -0.09 8.58
C ASP A 79 -8.32 -1.12 7.61
N GLU A 80 -7.95 -2.39 7.74
CA GLU A 80 -8.42 -3.51 6.94
C GLU A 80 -9.62 -4.21 7.58
N PHE A 81 -10.02 -3.83 8.80
CA PHE A 81 -11.18 -4.42 9.47
C PHE A 81 -12.50 -3.94 8.83
N VAL A 82 -13.40 -4.89 8.54
CA VAL A 82 -14.70 -4.64 7.90
C VAL A 82 -15.76 -4.27 8.93
N GLY A 83 -15.64 -4.77 10.16
CA GLY A 83 -16.57 -4.49 11.24
C GLY A 83 -16.42 -3.09 11.82
N ASN A 84 -17.52 -2.52 12.33
CA ASN A 84 -17.46 -1.28 13.09
C ASN A 84 -16.92 -1.54 14.49
N ILE A 85 -15.95 -0.74 14.93
CA ILE A 85 -15.45 -0.77 16.30
C ILE A 85 -16.13 0.32 17.11
N SER A 86 -16.85 -0.11 18.13
CA SER A 86 -17.57 0.76 19.04
C SER A 86 -16.89 0.79 20.38
N GLN A 87 -16.97 1.94 21.07
CA GLN A 87 -16.50 2.04 22.45
C GLN A 87 -17.25 1.02 23.32
N PRO A 88 -16.55 0.26 24.19
CA PRO A 88 -17.21 -0.74 25.01
C PRO A 88 -18.13 -0.07 26.05
N SER A 89 -19.33 -0.63 26.24
CA SER A 89 -20.35 -0.10 27.16
C SER A 89 -19.85 0.03 28.61
N SER A 90 -20.25 1.09 29.29
CA SER A 90 -19.85 1.40 30.69
C SER A 90 -20.48 0.47 31.74
N ALA A 91 -21.48 -0.34 31.37
CA ALA A 91 -22.22 -1.17 32.30
C ALA A 91 -21.54 -2.52 32.60
N GLY A 92 -21.04 -2.66 33.84
CA GLY A 92 -20.95 -3.93 34.57
C GLY A 92 -19.73 -4.83 34.31
N VAL A 93 -18.89 -4.96 35.35
CA VAL A 93 -17.77 -5.91 35.47
C VAL A 93 -18.30 -7.33 35.72
N SER A 94 -19.09 -7.90 34.81
CA SER A 94 -19.33 -9.35 34.79
C SER A 94 -18.07 -10.07 34.26
N PRO A 95 -17.83 -11.37 34.55
CA PRO A 95 -16.59 -12.05 34.18
C PRO A 95 -16.45 -12.14 32.65
N ALA A 96 -15.91 -11.07 32.06
CA ALA A 96 -15.83 -10.83 30.64
C ALA A 96 -15.05 -11.92 29.89
N LEU A 97 -14.14 -12.61 30.59
CA LEU A 97 -13.28 -13.66 30.04
C LEU A 97 -14.05 -14.88 29.52
N LEU A 98 -15.19 -15.22 30.13
CA LEU A 98 -16.01 -16.39 29.76
C LEU A 98 -17.16 -16.04 28.81
N ARG A 99 -17.34 -14.75 28.48
CA ARG A 99 -18.43 -14.30 27.63
C ARG A 99 -17.99 -14.34 26.16
N SER A 100 -18.78 -14.99 25.31
CA SER A 100 -18.60 -14.93 23.86
C SER A 100 -18.94 -13.53 23.33
N MET A 101 -18.01 -12.94 22.60
CA MET A 101 -18.04 -11.59 22.06
C MET A 101 -17.67 -11.59 20.57
N SER A 102 -18.10 -10.59 19.83
CA SER A 102 -17.55 -10.35 18.49
C SER A 102 -16.07 -9.95 18.57
N ILE A 103 -15.33 -10.10 17.47
CA ILE A 103 -13.93 -9.63 17.38
C ILE A 103 -13.81 -8.16 17.77
N SER A 104 -14.72 -7.32 17.27
CA SER A 104 -14.77 -5.89 17.58
C SER A 104 -14.88 -5.63 19.09
N GLU A 105 -15.76 -6.38 19.77
CA GLU A 105 -15.92 -6.29 21.22
C GLU A 105 -14.70 -6.83 21.98
N LEU A 106 -14.10 -7.96 21.56
CA LEU A 106 -12.89 -8.51 22.20
C LEU A 106 -11.74 -7.51 22.12
N PHE A 107 -11.45 -7.01 20.92
CA PHE A 107 -10.41 -6.02 20.67
C PHE A 107 -10.63 -4.74 21.49
N ALA A 108 -11.85 -4.19 21.45
CA ALA A 108 -12.16 -2.97 22.20
C ALA A 108 -12.03 -3.22 23.72
N ASN A 109 -12.51 -4.35 24.25
CA ASN A 109 -12.38 -4.62 25.67
C ASN A 109 -10.93 -4.86 26.12
N LEU A 110 -10.05 -5.41 25.28
CA LEU A 110 -8.61 -5.48 25.55
C LEU A 110 -7.99 -4.07 25.60
N CYS A 111 -8.26 -3.22 24.60
CA CYS A 111 -7.74 -1.83 24.56
C CYS A 111 -8.17 -0.99 25.78
N PHE A 112 -9.36 -1.24 26.31
CA PHE A 112 -9.89 -0.54 27.48
C PHE A 112 -9.53 -1.22 28.81
N GLY A 113 -8.78 -2.31 28.79
CA GLY A 113 -8.39 -3.08 29.99
C GLY A 113 -9.57 -3.74 30.70
N LYS A 114 -10.70 -3.95 30.02
CA LYS A 114 -11.85 -4.71 30.51
C LYS A 114 -11.64 -6.22 30.36
N LEU A 115 -10.82 -6.62 29.39
CA LEU A 115 -10.26 -7.96 29.26
C LEU A 115 -8.76 -7.89 29.56
N LEU A 116 -8.27 -8.85 30.35
CA LEU A 116 -6.86 -8.95 30.79
C LEU A 116 -6.26 -7.61 31.25
N PRO A 117 -6.75 -7.03 32.37
CA PRO A 117 -6.26 -5.76 32.87
C PRO A 117 -4.73 -5.78 33.06
N GLY A 118 -4.05 -4.77 32.53
CA GLY A 118 -2.59 -4.63 32.61
C GLY A 118 -1.82 -5.17 31.39
N CYS A 119 -2.46 -5.92 30.48
CA CYS A 119 -1.79 -6.33 29.24
C CYS A 119 -1.42 -5.14 28.35
N THR A 120 -0.41 -5.33 27.50
CA THR A 120 -0.01 -4.36 26.49
C THR A 120 -0.71 -4.66 25.18
N VAL A 121 -1.38 -3.66 24.59
CA VAL A 121 -2.01 -3.79 23.27
C VAL A 121 -1.33 -2.83 22.30
N LEU A 122 -0.72 -3.37 21.25
CA LEU A 122 -0.09 -2.64 20.16
C LEU A 122 -0.98 -2.74 18.93
N VAL A 123 -1.35 -1.61 18.34
CA VAL A 123 -2.26 -1.57 17.19
C VAL A 123 -1.61 -0.81 16.05
N THR A 124 -1.63 -1.38 14.84
CA THR A 124 -1.26 -0.64 13.63
C THR A 124 -2.52 -0.24 12.86
N SER A 125 -2.50 0.98 12.31
CA SER A 125 -3.57 1.46 11.45
C SER A 125 -3.03 2.51 10.47
N ARG A 126 -3.76 2.77 9.38
CA ARG A 126 -3.63 4.02 8.64
C ARG A 126 -4.29 5.15 9.44
N PRO A 127 -3.73 6.38 9.42
CA PRO A 127 -4.26 7.50 10.20
C PRO A 127 -5.77 7.74 10.00
N LYS A 128 -6.28 7.51 8.79
CA LYS A 128 -7.69 7.72 8.44
C LYS A 128 -8.70 6.83 9.19
N LYS A 129 -8.30 5.64 9.61
CA LYS A 129 -9.22 4.62 10.15
C LYS A 129 -9.06 4.39 11.65
N LEU A 130 -8.28 5.22 12.33
CA LEU A 130 -8.11 5.13 13.77
C LEU A 130 -9.29 5.83 14.48
N PRO A 131 -10.16 5.10 15.20
CA PRO A 131 -11.30 5.69 15.89
C PRO A 131 -10.85 6.66 16.99
N GLY A 132 -11.53 7.81 17.10
CA GLY A 132 -11.17 8.85 18.08
C GLY A 132 -11.16 8.38 19.54
N PHE A 133 -11.99 7.39 19.89
CA PHE A 133 -12.00 6.82 21.24
C PHE A 133 -10.79 5.92 21.55
N LEU A 134 -10.14 5.34 20.53
CA LEU A 134 -8.88 4.62 20.73
C LEU A 134 -7.73 5.62 20.90
N LEU A 135 -7.74 6.71 20.14
CA LEU A 135 -6.77 7.80 20.27
C LEU A 135 -6.80 8.43 21.65
N SER A 136 -7.98 8.67 22.23
CA SER A 136 -8.09 9.25 23.57
C SER A 136 -7.67 8.29 24.70
N ARG A 137 -7.53 7.00 24.40
CA ARG A 137 -7.14 5.96 25.36
C ARG A 137 -5.68 5.51 25.21
N ALA A 138 -5.06 5.75 24.06
CA ALA A 138 -3.72 5.29 23.78
C ALA A 138 -2.69 5.94 24.71
N ASP A 139 -1.89 5.12 25.40
CA ASP A 139 -0.79 5.60 26.24
C ASP A 139 0.38 6.14 25.41
N LEU A 140 0.60 5.56 24.23
CA LEU A 140 1.62 5.96 23.27
C LEU A 140 1.04 5.94 21.86
N LEU A 141 1.25 7.04 21.13
CA LEU A 141 0.98 7.14 19.71
C LEU A 141 2.31 7.35 18.98
N ALA A 142 2.60 6.47 18.02
CA ALA A 142 3.79 6.56 17.18
C ALA A 142 3.40 6.55 15.70
N GLU A 143 4.06 7.39 14.92
CA GLU A 143 3.95 7.41 13.46
C GLU A 143 5.21 6.77 12.87
N ILE A 144 5.03 5.77 11.99
CA ILE A 144 6.15 5.15 11.28
C ILE A 144 6.39 5.93 10.00
N TRP A 145 7.57 6.53 9.93
CA TRP A 145 8.01 7.31 8.78
C TRP A 145 8.64 6.38 7.72
N GLY A 146 8.90 6.95 6.55
CA GLY A 146 9.58 6.24 5.47
C GLY A 146 11.07 6.11 5.71
N PHE A 147 11.81 5.88 4.64
CA PHE A 147 13.26 5.89 4.63
C PHE A 147 13.74 7.27 4.20
N ASP A 148 14.48 7.96 5.07
CA ASP A 148 15.31 9.08 4.62
C ASP A 148 16.45 8.57 3.74
N HIS A 149 17.20 9.48 3.12
CA HIS A 149 18.29 9.14 2.21
C HIS A 149 19.28 8.12 2.81
N GLU A 150 19.67 8.28 4.09
CA GLU A 150 20.57 7.35 4.77
C GLU A 150 19.98 5.94 4.89
N ARG A 151 18.69 5.82 5.27
CA ARG A 151 18.01 4.50 5.36
C ARG A 151 17.77 3.86 4.00
N VAL A 152 17.54 4.65 2.94
CA VAL A 152 17.46 4.11 1.57
C VAL A 152 18.79 3.48 1.18
N GLU A 153 19.90 4.16 1.47
CA GLU A 153 21.24 3.63 1.22
C GLU A 153 21.54 2.39 2.05
N GLU A 154 21.18 2.39 3.34
CA GLU A 154 21.34 1.23 4.22
C GLU A 154 20.55 0.03 3.69
N TYR A 155 19.27 0.25 3.34
CA TYR A 155 18.42 -0.79 2.79
C TYR A 155 19.00 -1.37 1.50
N ALA A 156 19.39 -0.51 0.54
CA ALA A 156 20.01 -0.95 -0.70
C ALA A 156 21.34 -1.68 -0.43
N SER A 157 22.16 -1.18 0.50
CA SER A 157 23.43 -1.79 0.88
C SER A 157 23.27 -3.20 1.47
N GLN A 158 22.20 -3.42 2.26
CA GLN A 158 21.83 -4.73 2.79
C GLN A 158 21.24 -5.63 1.71
N TYR A 159 20.35 -5.11 0.85
CA TYR A 159 19.76 -5.86 -0.26
C TYR A 159 20.85 -6.39 -1.21
N PHE A 160 21.83 -5.56 -1.56
CA PHE A 160 22.92 -5.90 -2.48
C PHE A 160 24.18 -6.42 -1.76
N HIS A 161 24.11 -6.83 -0.49
CA HIS A 161 25.30 -7.08 0.33
C HIS A 161 26.35 -7.99 -0.33
N GLU A 162 25.91 -9.06 -0.99
CA GLU A 162 26.78 -10.05 -1.66
C GLU A 162 26.85 -9.86 -3.19
N HIS A 163 26.24 -8.80 -3.71
CA HIS A 163 26.17 -8.56 -5.15
C HIS A 163 27.36 -7.73 -5.65
N PHE A 164 28.03 -8.20 -6.72
CA PHE A 164 29.13 -7.49 -7.36
C PHE A 164 28.78 -6.06 -7.81
N PHE A 165 27.51 -5.80 -8.11
CA PHE A 165 27.01 -4.51 -8.58
C PHE A 165 26.45 -3.61 -7.47
N LYS A 166 26.73 -3.90 -6.19
CA LYS A 166 26.28 -3.11 -5.03
C LYS A 166 26.57 -1.61 -5.19
N ASP A 167 27.83 -1.26 -5.43
CA ASP A 167 28.26 0.15 -5.53
C ASP A 167 27.58 0.84 -6.71
N GLN A 168 27.39 0.12 -7.81
CA GLN A 168 26.70 0.64 -8.98
C GLN A 168 25.22 0.90 -8.70
N ALA A 169 24.52 -0.03 -8.03
CA ALA A 169 23.12 0.14 -7.64
C ALA A 169 22.93 1.35 -6.71
N ILE A 170 23.81 1.50 -5.70
CA ILE A 170 23.79 2.64 -4.78
C ILE A 170 24.06 3.94 -5.54
N ALA A 171 25.03 3.97 -6.47
CA ALA A 171 25.32 5.14 -7.28
C ALA A 171 24.11 5.56 -8.15
N HIS A 172 23.38 4.59 -8.72
CA HIS A 172 22.16 4.89 -9.48
C HIS A 172 21.05 5.52 -8.62
N LEU A 173 20.86 5.05 -7.38
CA LEU A 173 19.92 5.64 -6.44
C LEU A 173 20.34 7.08 -6.08
N LYS A 174 21.61 7.28 -5.72
CA LYS A 174 22.17 8.60 -5.33
C LYS A 174 22.08 9.64 -6.45
N ASN A 175 22.40 9.24 -7.67
CA ASN A 175 22.46 10.16 -8.81
C ASN A 175 21.08 10.46 -9.39
N ASN A 176 20.00 9.86 -8.87
CA ASN A 176 18.65 10.09 -9.33
C ASN A 176 17.73 10.48 -8.17
N SER A 177 17.62 11.78 -7.93
CA SER A 177 16.80 12.34 -6.85
C SER A 177 15.33 11.91 -6.90
N LYS A 178 14.78 11.66 -8.09
CA LYS A 178 13.40 11.16 -8.25
C LYS A 178 13.27 9.73 -7.71
N LEU A 179 14.25 8.85 -8.01
CA LEU A 179 14.28 7.50 -7.44
C LEU A 179 14.44 7.57 -5.93
N MET A 180 15.32 8.45 -5.44
CA MET A 180 15.51 8.64 -4.01
C MET A 180 14.21 9.05 -3.31
N SER A 181 13.49 10.04 -3.85
CA SER A 181 12.17 10.46 -3.34
C SER A 181 11.14 9.33 -3.35
N MET A 182 11.12 8.47 -4.38
CA MET A 182 10.23 7.31 -4.41
C MET A 182 10.61 6.27 -3.35
N CYS A 183 11.92 6.00 -3.18
CA CYS A 183 12.46 5.06 -2.21
C CYS A 183 12.20 5.46 -0.75
N PHE A 184 11.74 6.70 -0.50
CA PHE A 184 11.16 7.06 0.79
C PHE A 184 10.09 6.06 1.25
N ILE A 185 9.29 5.50 0.33
CA ILE A 185 8.31 4.47 0.63
C ILE A 185 9.02 3.10 0.60
N PRO A 186 9.12 2.35 1.71
CA PRO A 186 9.88 1.09 1.76
C PRO A 186 9.48 0.04 0.71
N ALA A 187 8.17 -0.06 0.40
CA ALA A 187 7.67 -0.97 -0.63
C ALA A 187 8.17 -0.59 -2.03
N LEU A 188 8.23 0.71 -2.34
CA LEU A 188 8.80 1.19 -3.61
C LEU A 188 10.32 1.00 -3.62
N CYS A 189 11.01 1.25 -2.51
CA CYS A 189 12.45 0.99 -2.40
C CYS A 189 12.80 -0.46 -2.73
N CYS A 190 12.03 -1.41 -2.19
CA CYS A 190 12.16 -2.83 -2.54
C CYS A 190 11.95 -3.08 -4.05
N ILE A 191 10.88 -2.54 -4.64
CA ILE A 191 10.59 -2.69 -6.07
C ILE A 191 11.72 -2.12 -6.94
N VAL A 192 12.25 -0.94 -6.59
CA VAL A 192 13.36 -0.31 -7.29
C VAL A 192 14.62 -1.18 -7.19
N CYS A 193 14.93 -1.73 -6.00
CA CYS A 193 16.07 -2.63 -5.82
C CYS A 193 15.94 -3.90 -6.68
N VAL A 194 14.75 -4.53 -6.70
CA VAL A 194 14.46 -5.69 -7.57
C VAL A 194 14.68 -5.35 -9.05
N CYS A 195 14.22 -4.18 -9.49
CA CYS A 195 14.39 -3.73 -10.88
C CYS A 195 15.84 -3.46 -11.23
N LEU A 196 16.57 -2.76 -10.36
CA LEU A 196 18.00 -2.49 -10.51
C LEU A 196 18.79 -3.80 -10.57
N GLU A 197 18.52 -4.75 -9.67
CA GLU A 197 19.17 -6.06 -9.66
C GLU A 197 19.05 -6.76 -11.01
N TYR A 198 17.84 -6.81 -11.57
CA TYR A 198 17.58 -7.45 -12.85
C TYR A 198 18.30 -6.75 -14.01
N LEU A 199 18.21 -5.42 -14.08
CA LEU A 199 18.84 -4.63 -15.15
C LEU A 199 20.37 -4.72 -15.11
N LEU A 200 20.95 -4.69 -13.91
CA LEU A 200 22.40 -4.83 -13.68
C LEU A 200 22.89 -6.23 -14.06
N ARG A 201 22.17 -7.30 -13.66
CA ARG A 201 22.51 -8.69 -14.02
C ARG A 201 22.52 -8.91 -15.52
N ASN A 202 21.52 -8.37 -16.22
CA ASN A 202 21.38 -8.54 -17.66
C ASN A 202 22.23 -7.56 -18.49
N ARG A 203 23.11 -6.78 -17.84
CA ARG A 203 23.93 -5.72 -18.46
C ARG A 203 23.12 -4.75 -19.32
N LEU A 204 21.85 -4.58 -18.99
CA LEU A 204 20.91 -3.68 -19.67
C LEU A 204 21.10 -2.24 -19.19
N LEU A 205 22.32 -1.85 -18.82
CA LEU A 205 22.59 -0.56 -18.18
C LEU A 205 22.48 0.65 -19.12
N ASN A 206 22.48 0.39 -20.43
CA ASN A 206 22.13 1.38 -21.43
C ASN A 206 20.61 1.57 -21.55
N VAL A 207 19.79 0.77 -20.86
CA VAL A 207 18.34 0.93 -20.79
C VAL A 207 18.03 1.93 -19.69
N GLU A 208 17.32 3.00 -20.07
CA GLU A 208 16.86 4.02 -19.15
C GLU A 208 15.96 3.40 -18.06
N LEU A 209 16.20 3.77 -16.79
CA LEU A 209 15.39 3.28 -15.69
C LEU A 209 13.95 3.80 -15.81
N PRO A 210 12.94 3.02 -15.38
CA PRO A 210 11.59 3.53 -15.20
C PRO A 210 11.59 4.84 -14.41
N GLN A 211 10.79 5.81 -14.84
CA GLN A 211 10.77 7.14 -14.22
C GLN A 211 9.64 7.31 -13.21
N THR A 212 8.60 6.49 -13.31
CA THR A 212 7.35 6.63 -12.53
C THR A 212 7.05 5.36 -11.75
N MET A 213 6.23 5.49 -10.71
CA MET A 213 5.79 4.35 -9.90
C MET A 213 5.11 3.32 -10.79
N THR A 214 4.19 3.73 -11.67
CA THR A 214 3.46 2.82 -12.56
C THR A 214 4.40 2.04 -13.47
N GLN A 215 5.41 2.69 -14.05
CA GLN A 215 6.41 2.01 -14.88
C GLN A 215 7.23 1.01 -14.07
N PHE A 216 7.58 1.31 -12.82
CA PHE A 216 8.23 0.35 -11.91
C PHE A 216 7.35 -0.87 -11.61
N TYR A 217 6.05 -0.69 -11.40
CA TYR A 217 5.12 -1.82 -11.22
C TYR A 217 5.01 -2.70 -12.47
N ILE A 218 4.94 -2.09 -13.66
CA ILE A 218 4.98 -2.84 -14.93
C ILE A 218 6.29 -3.62 -15.03
N LYS A 219 7.44 -2.96 -14.78
CA LYS A 219 8.74 -3.63 -14.89
C LYS A 219 8.89 -4.75 -13.87
N MET A 220 8.44 -4.56 -12.64
CA MET A 220 8.42 -5.59 -11.60
C MET A 220 7.61 -6.82 -12.04
N LEU A 221 6.41 -6.61 -12.61
CA LEU A 221 5.60 -7.71 -13.14
C LEU A 221 6.34 -8.50 -14.23
N LEU A 222 6.95 -7.81 -15.20
CA LEU A 222 7.74 -8.44 -16.27
C LEU A 222 8.95 -9.21 -15.71
N ILE A 223 9.62 -8.67 -14.69
CA ILE A 223 10.73 -9.32 -14.01
C ILE A 223 10.27 -10.58 -13.28
N PHE A 224 9.16 -10.52 -12.55
CA PHE A 224 8.66 -11.69 -11.82
C PHE A 224 8.25 -12.82 -12.74
N ILE A 225 7.68 -12.50 -13.91
CA ILE A 225 7.38 -13.48 -14.95
C ILE A 225 8.66 -14.09 -15.53
N SER A 226 9.68 -13.27 -15.82
CA SER A 226 10.93 -13.72 -16.47
C SER A 226 11.85 -14.52 -15.54
N LYS A 227 11.93 -14.19 -14.24
CA LYS A 227 12.86 -14.82 -13.27
C LYS A 227 12.63 -16.33 -13.06
N GLN A 228 11.43 -16.85 -13.37
CA GLN A 228 11.06 -18.25 -13.11
C GLN A 228 11.29 -19.19 -14.31
N GLN A 229 11.93 -18.72 -15.40
CA GLN A 229 12.20 -19.55 -16.57
C GLN A 229 13.71 -19.79 -16.77
N THR A 230 14.06 -21.04 -17.07
CA THR A 230 15.43 -21.53 -17.27
C THR A 230 16.04 -21.16 -18.63
N GLU A 231 15.28 -20.53 -19.54
CA GLU A 231 15.76 -20.15 -20.87
C GLU A 231 15.86 -18.62 -21.00
N ASP A 232 17.10 -18.10 -20.99
CA ASP A 232 17.47 -16.68 -21.13
C ASP A 232 17.11 -16.05 -22.51
N THR A 233 16.32 -16.74 -23.34
CA THR A 233 16.13 -16.41 -24.77
C THR A 233 14.71 -16.02 -25.17
N VAL A 234 13.74 -16.04 -24.25
CA VAL A 234 12.36 -15.65 -24.57
C VAL A 234 12.17 -14.14 -24.36
N SER A 235 11.76 -13.41 -25.40
CA SER A 235 11.50 -11.96 -25.30
C SER A 235 10.37 -11.65 -24.30
N GLU A 236 10.45 -10.49 -23.63
CA GLU A 236 9.43 -10.02 -22.66
C GLU A 236 8.00 -10.12 -23.24
N ASP A 237 7.83 -9.80 -24.53
CA ASP A 237 6.54 -9.87 -25.23
C ASP A 237 5.96 -11.30 -25.33
N LYS A 238 6.82 -12.30 -25.55
CA LYS A 238 6.38 -13.71 -25.63
C LYS A 238 5.98 -14.22 -24.25
N GLN A 239 6.70 -13.81 -23.22
CA GLN A 239 6.40 -14.17 -21.82
C GLN A 239 5.10 -13.55 -21.35
N LEU A 240 4.87 -12.27 -21.65
CA LEU A 240 3.62 -11.58 -21.33
C LEU A 240 2.42 -12.29 -21.98
N ASN A 241 2.58 -12.72 -23.24
CA ASN A 241 1.54 -13.45 -23.96
C ASN A 241 1.27 -14.84 -23.37
N LEU A 242 2.29 -15.57 -22.94
CA LEU A 242 2.15 -16.90 -22.33
C LEU A 242 1.30 -16.85 -21.06
N HIS A 243 1.51 -15.83 -20.23
CA HIS A 243 0.82 -15.69 -18.94
C HIS A 243 -0.38 -14.74 -18.98
N ARG A 244 -0.76 -14.25 -20.16
CA ARG A 244 -1.81 -13.22 -20.34
C ARG A 244 -3.11 -13.57 -19.62
N MET A 245 -3.62 -14.79 -19.79
CA MET A 245 -4.88 -15.19 -19.16
C MET A 245 -4.84 -15.11 -17.63
N ALA A 246 -3.72 -15.53 -17.02
CA ALA A 246 -3.56 -15.44 -15.57
C ALA A 246 -3.44 -13.98 -15.09
N ILE A 247 -2.77 -13.12 -15.87
CA ILE A 247 -2.67 -11.69 -15.58
C ILE A 247 -4.04 -11.01 -15.68
N LEU A 248 -4.85 -11.35 -16.70
CA LEU A 248 -6.23 -10.87 -16.81
C LEU A 248 -7.08 -11.30 -15.63
N GLY A 249 -6.98 -12.57 -15.22
CA GLY A 249 -7.66 -13.07 -14.03
C GLY A 249 -7.23 -12.37 -12.73
N LEU A 250 -5.95 -11.98 -12.59
CA LEU A 250 -5.48 -11.14 -11.48
C LEU A 250 -6.05 -9.72 -11.54
N CYS A 251 -6.14 -9.13 -12.74
CA CYS A 251 -6.75 -7.82 -12.94
C CYS A 251 -8.21 -7.82 -12.51
N ASP A 252 -8.97 -8.85 -12.88
CA ASP A 252 -10.39 -9.00 -12.52
C ASP A 252 -10.56 -9.24 -11.02
N LEU A 253 -9.74 -10.12 -10.42
CA LEU A 253 -9.72 -10.36 -8.98
C LEU A 253 -9.44 -9.06 -8.20
N ALA A 254 -8.46 -8.29 -8.64
CA ALA A 254 -8.07 -7.03 -8.01
C ALA A 254 -9.18 -5.98 -8.10
N LEU A 255 -9.77 -5.80 -9.28
CA LEU A 255 -10.86 -4.85 -9.50
C LEU A 255 -12.10 -5.21 -8.68
N LYS A 256 -12.52 -6.48 -8.72
CA LYS A 256 -13.63 -6.99 -7.91
C LYS A 256 -13.34 -6.78 -6.42
N GLY A 257 -12.12 -7.09 -5.98
CA GLY A 257 -11.68 -6.87 -4.61
C GLY A 257 -11.82 -5.41 -4.16
N LEU A 258 -11.42 -4.45 -4.98
CA LEU A 258 -11.60 -3.02 -4.64
C LEU A 258 -13.08 -2.62 -4.62
N GLU A 259 -13.90 -3.10 -5.56
CA GLU A 259 -15.33 -2.78 -5.63
C GLU A 259 -16.12 -3.36 -4.45
N GLU A 260 -15.75 -4.57 -4.01
CA GLU A 260 -16.35 -5.29 -2.88
C GLU A 260 -15.68 -4.96 -1.54
N LYS A 261 -14.65 -4.11 -1.53
CA LYS A 261 -13.85 -3.75 -0.33
C LYS A 261 -13.20 -4.97 0.34
N LYS A 262 -12.72 -5.89 -0.47
CA LYS A 262 -12.14 -7.18 -0.10
C LYS A 262 -10.63 -7.18 -0.36
N ILE A 263 -9.88 -7.45 0.70
CA ILE A 263 -8.39 -7.57 0.69
C ILE A 263 -7.97 -9.05 0.80
N VAL A 264 -8.85 -9.90 1.35
CA VAL A 264 -8.64 -11.34 1.51
C VAL A 264 -9.60 -12.12 0.62
N PHE A 265 -9.08 -13.08 -0.12
CA PHE A 265 -9.79 -13.93 -1.09
C PHE A 265 -9.66 -15.40 -0.68
N TYR A 266 -10.75 -16.15 -0.74
CA TYR A 266 -10.80 -17.59 -0.46
C TYR A 266 -10.46 -18.41 -1.69
N VAL A 267 -10.28 -19.73 -1.50
CA VAL A 267 -10.00 -20.68 -2.59
C VAL A 267 -11.03 -20.58 -3.71
N ASN A 268 -12.30 -20.38 -3.35
CA ASN A 268 -13.42 -20.27 -4.30
C ASN A 268 -13.51 -18.91 -5.00
N ASP A 269 -12.83 -17.87 -4.50
CA ASP A 269 -12.82 -16.55 -5.12
C ASP A 269 -11.84 -16.46 -6.29
N ILE A 270 -10.87 -17.37 -6.36
CA ILE A 270 -9.72 -17.27 -7.27
C ILE A 270 -9.68 -18.49 -8.20
N PRO A 271 -9.76 -18.29 -9.53
CA PRO A 271 -9.57 -19.37 -10.48
C PRO A 271 -8.21 -20.06 -10.31
N GLU A 272 -8.15 -21.38 -10.48
CA GLU A 272 -6.95 -22.16 -10.13
C GLU A 272 -5.70 -21.74 -10.92
N HIS A 273 -5.86 -21.40 -12.20
CA HIS A 273 -4.75 -20.90 -13.04
C HIS A 273 -4.21 -19.53 -12.56
N VAL A 274 -5.08 -18.68 -12.00
CA VAL A 274 -4.68 -17.39 -11.41
C VAL A 274 -3.93 -17.63 -10.11
N LYS A 275 -4.42 -18.53 -9.27
CA LYS A 275 -3.79 -18.91 -8.00
C LYS A 275 -2.40 -19.51 -8.21
N ALA A 276 -2.28 -20.46 -9.13
CA ALA A 276 -1.01 -21.11 -9.47
C ALA A 276 0.02 -20.08 -9.98
N PHE A 277 -0.38 -19.24 -10.92
CA PHE A 277 0.47 -18.16 -11.44
C PHE A 277 0.90 -17.19 -10.33
N ALA A 278 -0.05 -16.68 -9.56
CA ALA A 278 0.23 -15.68 -8.55
C ALA A 278 1.13 -16.20 -7.41
N SER A 279 0.97 -17.48 -7.04
CA SER A 279 1.82 -18.12 -6.04
C SER A 279 3.23 -18.34 -6.59
N LEU A 280 3.35 -18.81 -7.84
CA LEU A 280 4.65 -19.02 -8.51
C LEU A 280 5.48 -17.73 -8.62
N HIS A 281 4.81 -16.61 -8.90
CA HIS A 281 5.45 -15.31 -9.10
C HIS A 281 5.41 -14.40 -7.87
N GLY A 282 4.94 -14.89 -6.71
CA GLY A 282 4.93 -14.13 -5.46
C GLY A 282 4.06 -12.86 -5.50
N LEU A 283 2.93 -12.89 -6.22
CA LEU A 283 1.98 -11.78 -6.33
C LEU A 283 0.87 -11.84 -5.27
N LEU A 284 0.56 -13.05 -4.78
CA LEU A 284 -0.35 -13.29 -3.67
C LEU A 284 0.38 -14.02 -2.52
N THR A 285 0.12 -13.61 -1.28
CA THR A 285 0.46 -14.38 -0.08
C THR A 285 -0.63 -15.39 0.21
N VAL A 286 -0.26 -16.58 0.69
CA VAL A 286 -1.18 -17.61 1.18
C VAL A 286 -1.05 -17.69 2.70
N PHE A 287 -2.17 -17.82 3.41
CA PHE A 287 -2.21 -18.07 4.85
C PHE A 287 -3.36 -19.01 5.18
N GLU A 288 -3.22 -19.72 6.28
CA GLU A 288 -4.23 -20.68 6.74
C GLU A 288 -5.33 -19.96 7.50
N VAL A 289 -6.58 -20.27 7.18
CA VAL A 289 -7.79 -19.73 7.81
C VAL A 289 -8.52 -20.87 8.49
N LYS A 290 -8.49 -20.88 9.83
CA LYS A 290 -9.27 -21.82 10.62
C LYS A 290 -10.72 -21.36 10.72
N MET A 291 -11.62 -22.05 10.02
CA MET A 291 -13.06 -21.90 10.16
C MET A 291 -13.55 -22.75 11.32
N SER A 292 -14.60 -22.30 12.01
CA SER A 292 -15.02 -22.85 13.31
C SER A 292 -15.37 -24.34 13.30
N ASP A 293 -15.80 -24.87 12.17
CA ASP A 293 -16.41 -26.22 12.07
C ASP A 293 -15.94 -26.99 10.81
N SER A 294 -14.91 -26.51 10.10
CA SER A 294 -14.39 -27.14 8.88
C SER A 294 -12.87 -27.23 8.89
N LEU A 295 -12.32 -28.05 7.99
CA LEU A 295 -10.88 -28.05 7.74
C LEU A 295 -10.40 -26.61 7.45
N PRO A 296 -9.17 -26.27 7.88
CA PRO A 296 -8.58 -24.99 7.56
C PRO A 296 -8.61 -24.74 6.05
N GLU A 297 -9.07 -23.56 5.62
CA GLU A 297 -9.08 -23.14 4.23
C GLU A 297 -7.90 -22.21 3.95
N ALA A 298 -7.35 -22.21 2.74
CA ALA A 298 -6.33 -21.26 2.33
C ALA A 298 -6.96 -19.89 2.01
N GLY A 299 -6.56 -18.87 2.76
CA GLY A 299 -6.79 -17.46 2.42
C GLY A 299 -5.66 -16.93 1.55
N HIS A 300 -6.01 -16.04 0.64
CA HIS A 300 -5.07 -15.36 -0.26
C HIS A 300 -5.22 -13.84 -0.14
N ALA A 301 -4.13 -13.10 -0.25
CA ALA A 301 -4.15 -11.64 -0.33
C ALA A 301 -3.03 -11.16 -1.24
N PHE A 302 -3.18 -10.01 -1.90
CA PHE A 302 -2.06 -9.39 -2.59
C PHE A 302 -0.94 -9.09 -1.60
N VAL A 303 0.32 -9.29 -2.01
CA VAL A 303 1.49 -9.04 -1.15
C VAL A 303 1.53 -7.62 -0.59
N HIS A 304 0.90 -6.67 -1.29
CA HIS A 304 0.68 -5.32 -0.81
C HIS A 304 -0.56 -4.71 -1.48
N LEU A 305 -1.31 -3.86 -0.76
CA LEU A 305 -2.53 -3.24 -1.29
C LEU A 305 -2.28 -2.45 -2.59
N SER A 306 -1.16 -1.73 -2.71
CA SER A 306 -0.87 -0.99 -3.94
C SER A 306 -0.68 -1.89 -5.16
N LEU A 307 -0.31 -3.17 -4.98
CA LEU A 307 -0.28 -4.13 -6.08
C LEU A 307 -1.71 -4.48 -6.53
N GLN A 308 -2.63 -4.65 -5.59
CA GLN A 308 -4.06 -4.80 -5.89
C GLN A 308 -4.59 -3.55 -6.62
N GLU A 309 -4.25 -2.35 -6.16
CA GLU A 309 -4.65 -1.10 -6.83
C GLU A 309 -4.10 -0.98 -8.26
N PHE A 310 -2.85 -1.38 -8.47
CA PHE A 310 -2.23 -1.43 -9.79
C PHE A 310 -2.97 -2.37 -10.74
N PHE A 311 -3.20 -3.62 -10.32
CA PHE A 311 -3.92 -4.60 -11.16
C PHE A 311 -5.38 -4.19 -11.43
N ALA A 312 -6.05 -3.56 -10.46
CA ALA A 312 -7.38 -3.03 -10.66
C ALA A 312 -7.41 -1.87 -11.67
N ALA A 313 -6.44 -0.95 -11.60
CA ALA A 313 -6.31 0.14 -12.58
C ALA A 313 -5.99 -0.43 -13.97
N LEU A 314 -5.13 -1.45 -14.03
CA LEU A 314 -4.77 -2.16 -15.25
C LEU A 314 -5.99 -2.83 -15.89
N SER A 315 -6.85 -3.49 -15.10
CA SER A 315 -8.13 -4.07 -15.55
C SER A 315 -8.96 -3.07 -16.36
N LEU A 316 -9.15 -1.85 -15.84
CA LEU A 316 -9.95 -0.83 -16.54
C LEU A 316 -9.31 -0.36 -17.85
N MET A 317 -7.97 -0.34 -17.92
CA MET A 317 -7.24 0.11 -19.10
C MET A 317 -7.18 -0.94 -20.22
N ILE A 318 -7.28 -2.23 -19.89
CA ILE A 318 -7.20 -3.32 -20.88
C ILE A 318 -8.55 -3.96 -21.24
N ASN A 319 -9.60 -3.72 -20.44
CA ASN A 319 -10.92 -4.30 -20.69
C ASN A 319 -11.66 -3.59 -21.83
N SER A 320 -12.04 -4.34 -22.87
CA SER A 320 -12.77 -3.88 -24.06
C SER A 320 -14.22 -3.44 -23.79
N ALA A 321 -14.86 -3.98 -22.74
CA ALA A 321 -16.20 -3.57 -22.32
C ALA A 321 -16.21 -2.22 -21.59
N VAL A 322 -15.05 -1.71 -21.19
CA VAL A 322 -14.91 -0.43 -20.49
C VAL A 322 -14.67 0.69 -21.51
N ASP A 323 -15.63 1.56 -21.70
CA ASP A 323 -15.47 2.73 -22.58
C ASP A 323 -14.81 3.93 -21.86
N GLY A 324 -14.47 4.97 -22.64
CA GLY A 324 -13.88 6.19 -22.11
C GLY A 324 -14.78 6.95 -21.13
N ASN A 325 -16.11 6.81 -21.22
CA ASN A 325 -17.05 7.48 -20.31
C ASN A 325 -17.09 6.78 -18.94
N TYR A 326 -17.04 5.45 -18.94
CA TYR A 326 -16.91 4.63 -17.73
C TYR A 326 -15.60 4.96 -17.01
N LEU A 327 -14.48 5.04 -17.75
CA LEU A 327 -13.18 5.45 -17.20
C LEU A 327 -13.26 6.82 -16.54
N LYS A 328 -13.83 7.82 -17.22
CA LYS A 328 -14.01 9.18 -16.67
C LYS A 328 -14.84 9.18 -15.39
N ARG A 329 -15.88 8.34 -15.31
CA ARG A 329 -16.74 8.21 -14.12
C ARG A 329 -16.04 7.54 -12.94
N LYS A 330 -15.17 6.56 -13.21
CA LYS A 330 -14.38 5.88 -12.18
C LYS A 330 -13.16 6.70 -11.75
N PHE A 331 -12.68 7.60 -12.61
CA PHE A 331 -11.55 8.47 -12.30
C PHE A 331 -11.98 9.59 -11.33
N SER A 332 -11.36 9.62 -10.16
CA SER A 332 -11.54 10.71 -9.20
C SER A 332 -10.29 10.84 -8.34
N LEU A 333 -9.87 12.08 -8.07
CA LEU A 333 -8.75 12.34 -7.17
C LEU A 333 -9.13 11.92 -5.75
N LYS A 334 -8.39 10.95 -5.20
CA LYS A 334 -8.54 10.49 -3.83
C LYS A 334 -7.36 10.95 -3.01
N SER A 335 -7.64 11.79 -2.03
CA SER A 335 -6.60 12.33 -1.18
C SER A 335 -6.31 11.38 -0.02
N LYS A 336 -5.04 11.07 0.22
CA LYS A 336 -4.59 10.33 1.40
C LYS A 336 -4.71 11.09 2.74
N TRP A 337 -5.16 12.35 2.73
CA TRP A 337 -5.25 13.19 3.95
C TRP A 337 -6.66 13.61 4.37
N THR A 338 -7.68 13.47 3.51
CA THR A 338 -9.05 13.89 3.86
C THR A 338 -9.78 12.84 4.72
N LEU A 339 -10.24 13.25 5.91
CA LEU A 339 -10.88 12.40 6.93
C LEU A 339 -12.42 12.33 6.83
N LYS A 340 -13.09 13.15 6.01
CA LYS A 340 -14.56 13.30 6.06
C LYS A 340 -15.33 12.42 5.06
N ASN A 341 -16.24 11.60 5.60
CA ASN A 341 -17.53 11.12 5.08
C ASN A 341 -17.64 10.46 3.69
N GLU A 342 -16.57 10.18 2.96
CA GLU A 342 -16.67 9.33 1.76
C GLU A 342 -16.55 7.84 2.14
N THR A 343 -17.62 7.30 2.74
CA THR A 343 -17.84 5.86 3.03
C THR A 343 -17.65 4.93 1.82
N ARG A 344 -17.40 5.49 0.63
CA ARG A 344 -17.23 4.79 -0.64
C ARG A 344 -15.79 4.57 -1.08
N THR A 345 -14.77 5.20 -0.49
CA THR A 345 -13.47 5.38 -1.19
C THR A 345 -12.20 5.10 -0.37
N GLU A 346 -12.34 4.32 0.70
CA GLU A 346 -11.32 4.21 1.76
C GLU A 346 -10.11 3.31 1.43
N PHE A 347 -10.17 2.51 0.36
CA PHE A 347 -9.12 1.54 -0.01
C PHE A 347 -8.31 1.92 -1.26
N MET A 348 -8.58 3.09 -1.84
CA MET A 348 -8.05 3.52 -3.14
C MET A 348 -7.18 4.76 -2.99
N GLU A 349 -5.98 4.60 -2.46
CA GLU A 349 -4.97 5.66 -2.30
C GLU A 349 -4.11 5.87 -3.55
N ASN A 350 -3.77 4.81 -4.29
CA ASN A 350 -2.92 4.92 -5.48
C ASN A 350 -3.65 4.58 -6.77
N PHE A 351 -4.91 4.16 -6.71
CA PHE A 351 -5.65 3.72 -7.90
C PHE A 351 -5.73 4.80 -9.00
N HIS A 352 -6.06 6.05 -8.66
CA HIS A 352 -6.09 7.16 -9.65
C HIS A 352 -4.69 7.53 -10.15
N ILE A 353 -3.67 7.35 -9.31
CA ILE A 353 -2.26 7.53 -9.67
C ILE A 353 -1.86 6.49 -10.72
N PHE A 354 -2.15 5.21 -10.50
CA PHE A 354 -1.90 4.14 -11.47
C PHE A 354 -2.70 4.30 -12.77
N LEU A 355 -3.99 4.67 -12.70
CA LEU A 355 -4.76 4.97 -13.92
C LEU A 355 -4.12 6.09 -14.74
N SER A 356 -3.57 7.10 -14.07
CA SER A 356 -2.87 8.21 -14.73
C SER A 356 -1.55 7.74 -15.32
N GLY A 357 -0.76 6.94 -14.60
CA GLY A 357 0.48 6.37 -15.13
C GLY A 357 0.28 5.42 -16.30
N LEU A 358 -0.79 4.62 -16.31
CA LEU A 358 -1.15 3.80 -17.45
C LEU A 358 -1.59 4.63 -18.67
N SER A 359 -1.94 5.91 -18.46
CA SER A 359 -2.23 6.84 -19.56
C SER A 359 -0.98 7.42 -20.25
N SER A 360 0.23 7.16 -19.72
CA SER A 360 1.51 7.57 -20.33
C SER A 360 1.76 6.89 -21.68
N LYS A 361 2.48 7.56 -22.58
CA LYS A 361 2.84 7.01 -23.90
C LYS A 361 3.75 5.79 -23.76
N GLU A 362 4.61 5.77 -22.75
CA GLU A 362 5.58 4.72 -22.43
C GLU A 362 4.88 3.40 -22.04
N CYS A 363 3.70 3.47 -21.43
CA CYS A 363 2.89 2.29 -21.07
C CYS A 363 2.10 1.70 -22.24
N ARG A 364 2.05 2.39 -23.39
CA ARG A 364 1.14 2.03 -24.50
C ARG A 364 1.42 0.64 -25.07
N THR A 365 2.68 0.32 -25.33
CA THR A 365 3.07 -0.98 -25.90
C THR A 365 2.65 -2.12 -24.98
N PHE A 366 2.92 -1.99 -23.68
CA PHE A 366 2.49 -2.96 -22.67
C PHE A 366 0.97 -3.16 -22.67
N LEU A 367 0.19 -2.06 -22.69
CA LEU A 367 -1.27 -2.13 -22.73
C LEU A 367 -1.81 -2.78 -24.01
N THR A 368 -1.27 -2.40 -25.18
CA THR A 368 -1.65 -2.98 -26.48
C THR A 368 -1.42 -4.49 -26.49
N MET A 369 -0.28 -4.96 -25.97
CA MET A 369 0.03 -6.38 -25.90
C MET A 369 -0.94 -7.13 -24.98
N LEU A 370 -1.22 -6.57 -23.80
CA LEU A 370 -2.05 -7.25 -22.81
C LEU A 370 -3.54 -7.25 -23.18
N SER A 371 -4.03 -6.20 -23.83
CA SER A 371 -5.45 -6.08 -24.23
C SER A 371 -5.77 -6.75 -25.57
N GLU A 372 -4.76 -7.11 -26.37
CA GLU A 372 -4.91 -7.57 -27.76
C GLU A 372 -5.74 -6.58 -28.62
N GLN A 373 -5.61 -5.28 -28.35
CA GLN A 373 -6.30 -4.21 -29.08
C GLN A 373 -5.31 -3.36 -29.88
N SER A 374 -5.81 -2.58 -30.83
CA SER A 374 -4.96 -1.66 -31.60
C SER A 374 -4.38 -0.55 -30.73
N GLN A 375 -3.25 0.03 -31.16
CA GLN A 375 -2.68 1.19 -30.47
C GLN A 375 -3.64 2.39 -30.43
N ALA A 376 -4.49 2.56 -31.45
CA ALA A 376 -5.51 3.61 -31.49
C ALA A 376 -6.56 3.43 -30.39
N TRP A 377 -7.01 2.19 -30.17
CA TRP A 377 -7.96 1.89 -29.08
C TRP A 377 -7.36 2.19 -27.69
N VAL A 378 -6.08 1.85 -27.49
CA VAL A 378 -5.38 2.20 -26.23
C VAL A 378 -5.28 3.72 -26.10
N GLN A 379 -4.89 4.42 -27.17
CA GLN A 379 -4.80 5.89 -27.18
C GLN A 379 -6.11 6.57 -26.81
N ASP A 380 -7.25 6.08 -27.29
CA ASP A 380 -8.57 6.63 -26.95
C ASP A 380 -8.87 6.51 -25.45
N LYS A 381 -8.51 5.38 -24.82
CA LYS A 381 -8.61 5.23 -23.35
C LYS A 381 -7.66 6.14 -22.61
N GLN A 382 -6.39 6.22 -23.05
CA GLN A 382 -5.40 7.12 -22.44
C GLN A 382 -5.88 8.58 -22.52
N ALA A 383 -6.39 9.00 -23.68
CA ALA A 383 -6.94 10.34 -23.89
C ALA A 383 -8.14 10.64 -22.98
N ALA A 384 -8.98 9.64 -22.66
CA ALA A 384 -10.09 9.82 -21.72
C ALA A 384 -9.61 10.23 -20.31
N ILE A 385 -8.52 9.62 -19.81
CA ILE A 385 -7.91 9.96 -18.52
C ILE A 385 -7.20 11.31 -18.58
N LEU A 386 -6.39 11.55 -19.62
CA LEU A 386 -5.71 12.84 -19.82
C LEU A 386 -6.71 14.01 -19.88
N GLN A 387 -7.87 13.82 -20.52
CA GLN A 387 -8.93 14.82 -20.55
C GLN A 387 -9.54 15.07 -19.16
N SER A 388 -9.71 14.03 -18.34
CA SER A 388 -10.16 14.19 -16.95
C SER A 388 -9.19 15.03 -16.13
N LEU A 389 -7.88 14.79 -16.27
CA LEU A 389 -6.84 15.56 -15.58
C LEU A 389 -6.85 17.03 -16.00
N ARG A 390 -6.95 17.33 -17.30
CA ARG A 390 -7.09 18.72 -17.80
C ARG A 390 -8.34 19.41 -17.21
N LYS A 391 -9.47 18.71 -17.15
CA LYS A 391 -10.69 19.26 -16.56
C LYS A 391 -10.54 19.53 -15.06
N LEU A 392 -9.90 18.63 -14.32
CA LEU A 392 -9.65 18.78 -12.88
C LEU A 392 -8.73 19.97 -12.58
N ALA A 393 -7.75 20.24 -13.44
CA ALA A 393 -6.87 21.41 -13.31
C ALA A 393 -7.63 22.75 -13.34
N ALA A 394 -8.75 22.83 -14.06
CA ALA A 394 -9.60 24.02 -14.14
C ALA A 394 -10.60 24.15 -12.97
N THR A 395 -10.62 23.20 -12.04
CA THR A 395 -11.53 23.21 -10.87
C THR A 395 -10.83 23.72 -9.61
N ASN A 396 -11.60 24.28 -8.68
CA ASN A 396 -11.08 24.64 -7.36
C ASN A 396 -10.89 23.39 -6.49
N LEU A 397 -9.64 23.02 -6.27
CA LEU A 397 -9.25 21.85 -5.47
C LEU A 397 -8.71 22.27 -4.10
N THR A 398 -8.73 21.36 -3.14
CA THR A 398 -8.05 21.58 -1.85
C THR A 398 -6.55 21.27 -1.98
N GLY A 399 -5.71 21.83 -1.11
CA GLY A 399 -4.26 21.54 -1.08
C GLY A 399 -3.92 20.04 -1.20
N PRO A 400 -4.55 19.15 -0.40
CA PRO A 400 -4.34 17.71 -0.55
C PRO A 400 -4.69 17.15 -1.94
N LYS A 401 -5.79 17.62 -2.57
CA LYS A 401 -6.18 17.18 -3.92
C LYS A 401 -5.29 17.77 -5.02
N ILE A 402 -4.71 18.95 -4.80
CA ILE A 402 -3.69 19.51 -5.71
C ILE A 402 -2.46 18.61 -5.76
N ILE A 403 -2.00 18.10 -4.61
CA ILE A 403 -0.88 17.15 -4.59
C ILE A 403 -1.23 15.86 -5.32
N GLU A 404 -2.44 15.31 -5.13
CA GLU A 404 -2.89 14.13 -5.90
C GLU A 404 -2.92 14.42 -7.41
N LEU A 405 -3.36 15.61 -7.83
CA LEU A 405 -3.33 16.01 -9.23
C LEU A 405 -1.89 16.11 -9.76
N CYS A 406 -0.96 16.61 -8.95
CA CYS A 406 0.45 16.68 -9.31
C CYS A 406 1.04 15.27 -9.46
N HIS A 407 0.72 14.32 -8.57
CA HIS A 407 1.12 12.91 -8.71
C HIS A 407 0.59 12.29 -9.98
N CYS A 408 -0.71 12.44 -10.25
CA CYS A 408 -1.31 11.94 -11.50
C CYS A 408 -0.62 12.51 -12.73
N THR A 409 -0.34 13.82 -12.72
CA THR A 409 0.32 14.52 -13.84
C THR A 409 1.78 14.09 -13.99
N TYR A 410 2.48 13.86 -12.88
CA TYR A 410 3.82 13.29 -12.89
C TYR A 410 3.80 11.89 -13.50
N GLU A 411 2.90 11.02 -13.07
CA GLU A 411 2.84 9.65 -13.58
C GLU A 411 2.58 9.56 -15.10
N THR A 412 1.89 10.54 -15.71
CA THR A 412 1.67 10.53 -17.16
C THR A 412 2.91 10.89 -17.97
N GLN A 413 3.91 11.53 -17.35
CA GLN A 413 5.09 12.14 -18.00
C GLN A 413 4.74 13.00 -19.24
N ASP A 414 3.50 13.47 -19.35
CA ASP A 414 3.04 14.29 -20.47
C ASP A 414 3.35 15.76 -20.17
N LEU A 415 4.39 16.29 -20.83
CA LEU A 415 4.84 17.67 -20.63
C LEU A 415 3.79 18.72 -21.02
N GLU A 416 2.92 18.44 -21.99
CA GLU A 416 1.85 19.37 -22.37
C GLU A 416 0.75 19.39 -21.31
N LEU A 417 0.43 18.23 -20.73
CA LEU A 417 -0.46 18.15 -19.59
C LEU A 417 0.15 18.87 -18.39
N ALA A 418 1.43 18.62 -18.08
CA ALA A 418 2.13 19.26 -16.97
C ALA A 418 2.17 20.78 -17.11
N GLN A 419 2.47 21.29 -18.30
CA GLN A 419 2.40 22.72 -18.61
C GLN A 419 0.98 23.27 -18.42
N HIS A 420 -0.04 22.57 -18.90
CA HIS A 420 -1.43 23.00 -18.75
C HIS A 420 -1.85 23.03 -17.29
N VAL A 421 -1.59 21.96 -16.53
CA VAL A 421 -1.87 21.88 -15.10
C VAL A 421 -1.12 22.99 -14.38
N GLY A 422 0.19 23.13 -14.58
CA GLY A 422 1.01 24.17 -13.96
C GLY A 422 0.52 25.59 -14.24
N SER A 423 0.04 25.89 -15.45
CA SER A 423 -0.50 27.21 -15.80
C SER A 423 -1.92 27.47 -15.25
N GLN A 424 -2.72 26.43 -15.03
CA GLN A 424 -4.04 26.56 -14.40
C GLN A 424 -3.95 26.67 -12.88
N LEU A 425 -2.83 26.21 -12.32
CA LEU A 425 -2.49 26.47 -10.94
C LEU A 425 -2.02 27.94 -10.79
N ASN A 426 -2.94 28.90 -10.95
CA ASN A 426 -2.73 30.29 -10.52
C ASN A 426 -2.82 30.34 -8.97
N PHE A 427 -1.83 29.74 -8.30
CA PHE A 427 -1.91 29.27 -6.92
C PHE A 427 -2.39 30.33 -5.91
N LYS A 428 -3.62 30.16 -5.43
CA LYS A 428 -4.21 30.74 -4.20
C LYS A 428 -4.20 29.73 -3.03
N TYR A 429 -3.39 28.67 -3.12
CA TYR A 429 -3.56 27.48 -2.29
C TYR A 429 -2.59 27.46 -1.12
N GLU A 430 -3.16 27.42 0.08
CA GLU A 430 -2.40 27.21 1.32
C GLU A 430 -2.31 25.69 1.58
N PHE A 431 -1.09 25.17 1.65
CA PHE A 431 -0.83 23.80 2.07
C PHE A 431 -0.75 23.80 3.60
N ARG A 432 -1.84 23.37 4.27
CA ARG A 432 -1.93 23.36 5.74
C ARG A 432 -2.51 22.07 6.28
N ASN A 433 -2.01 21.64 7.44
CA ASN A 433 -2.56 20.53 8.23
C ASN A 433 -2.48 19.16 7.56
N PHE A 434 -1.48 18.92 6.70
CA PHE A 434 -1.19 17.60 6.18
C PHE A 434 0.30 17.40 5.89
N ARG A 435 0.80 16.18 6.09
CA ARG A 435 2.23 15.85 5.93
C ARG A 435 2.58 15.67 4.46
N LEU A 436 3.65 16.33 4.01
CA LEU A 436 4.22 16.17 2.67
C LEU A 436 5.49 15.32 2.75
N THR A 437 5.59 14.33 1.85
CA THR A 437 6.80 13.50 1.68
C THR A 437 7.69 14.03 0.55
N PRO A 438 8.95 13.59 0.45
CA PRO A 438 9.83 13.97 -0.68
C PRO A 438 9.23 13.63 -2.05
N LEU A 439 8.48 12.51 -2.14
CA LEU A 439 7.74 12.14 -3.34
C LEU A 439 6.62 13.14 -3.66
N ASP A 440 5.86 13.58 -2.65
CA ASP A 440 4.80 14.58 -2.81
C ASP A 440 5.34 15.90 -3.35
N VAL A 441 6.45 16.36 -2.79
CA VAL A 441 7.13 17.58 -3.21
C VAL A 441 7.73 17.42 -4.61
N SER A 442 8.28 16.25 -4.94
CA SER A 442 8.87 15.99 -6.27
C SER A 442 7.82 16.10 -7.39
N ALA A 443 6.62 15.56 -7.16
CA ALA A 443 5.51 15.69 -8.11
C ALA A 443 5.03 17.14 -8.26
N LEU A 444 4.95 17.88 -7.14
CA LEU A 444 4.60 19.31 -7.14
C LEU A 444 5.63 20.15 -7.91
N VAL A 445 6.91 19.98 -7.61
CA VAL A 445 8.02 20.71 -8.26
C VAL A 445 8.08 20.40 -9.75
N PHE A 446 7.84 19.16 -10.17
CA PHE A 446 7.74 18.80 -11.58
C PHE A 446 6.69 19.63 -12.32
N VAL A 447 5.47 19.71 -11.77
CA VAL A 447 4.38 20.48 -12.39
C VAL A 447 4.68 21.98 -12.40
N ILE A 448 5.20 22.54 -11.29
CA ILE A 448 5.55 23.96 -11.19
C ILE A 448 6.64 24.34 -12.21
N ASN A 449 7.67 23.51 -12.33
CA ASN A 449 8.78 23.74 -13.26
C ASN A 449 8.34 23.65 -14.73
N CYS A 450 7.25 22.91 -15.02
CA CYS A 450 6.63 22.91 -16.34
C CYS A 450 5.68 24.11 -16.56
N GLY A 451 5.17 24.73 -15.49
CA GLY A 451 4.38 25.96 -15.58
C GLY A 451 5.16 27.13 -16.17
N ARG A 452 4.43 28.12 -16.70
CA ARG A 452 5.04 29.35 -17.26
C ARG A 452 5.10 30.49 -16.25
N ASP A 453 4.22 30.46 -15.26
CA ASP A 453 4.04 31.54 -14.30
C ASP A 453 4.86 31.28 -13.03
N LEU A 454 5.32 32.35 -12.39
CA LEU A 454 5.96 32.24 -11.08
C LEU A 454 4.93 31.84 -10.02
N THR A 455 5.35 31.01 -9.07
CA THR A 455 4.48 30.35 -8.11
C THR A 455 4.74 30.83 -6.69
N GLN A 456 3.68 31.06 -5.93
CA GLN A 456 3.74 31.31 -4.49
C GLN A 456 3.34 30.05 -3.73
N LEU A 457 4.18 29.61 -2.80
CA LEU A 457 3.95 28.41 -1.99
C LEU A 457 3.88 28.79 -0.52
N ASP A 458 2.77 28.46 0.14
CA ASP A 458 2.62 28.57 1.59
C ASP A 458 2.47 27.16 2.18
N PHE A 459 3.51 26.72 2.91
CA PHE A 459 3.56 25.45 3.61
C PHE A 459 3.39 25.62 5.13
N ALA A 460 2.94 26.79 5.61
CA ALA A 460 2.78 27.06 7.03
C ALA A 460 1.85 26.03 7.69
N GLY A 461 2.39 25.24 8.62
CA GLY A 461 1.63 24.19 9.32
C GLY A 461 1.52 22.86 8.54
N CYS A 462 2.32 22.66 7.48
CA CYS A 462 2.57 21.36 6.89
C CYS A 462 3.84 20.73 7.48
N PRO A 463 3.76 19.59 8.19
CA PRO A 463 4.95 18.86 8.59
C PRO A 463 5.66 18.30 7.35
N MET A 464 6.98 18.52 7.29
CA MET A 464 7.87 18.08 6.21
C MET A 464 9.14 17.48 6.78
N GLU A 465 9.76 16.59 6.02
CA GLU A 465 11.11 16.09 6.30
C GLU A 465 12.17 17.00 5.65
N LEU A 466 13.42 16.89 6.10
CA LEU A 466 14.52 17.70 5.55
C LEU A 466 14.72 17.43 4.05
N ASP A 467 14.59 16.19 3.62
CA ASP A 467 14.69 15.76 2.22
C ASP A 467 13.67 16.51 1.32
N CYS A 468 12.52 16.94 1.86
CA CYS A 468 11.58 17.78 1.12
C CYS A 468 12.19 19.14 0.73
N LEU A 469 13.02 19.72 1.60
CA LEU A 469 13.67 21.01 1.34
C LEU A 469 14.72 20.89 0.22
N GLU A 470 15.43 19.76 0.16
CA GLU A 470 16.37 19.48 -0.94
C GLU A 470 15.65 19.38 -2.28
N VAL A 471 14.48 18.73 -2.32
CA VAL A 471 13.65 18.67 -3.52
C VAL A 471 13.12 20.06 -3.89
N LEU A 472 12.65 20.85 -2.92
CA LEU A 472 12.17 22.23 -3.17
C LEU A 472 13.26 23.14 -3.73
N ALA A 473 14.53 22.94 -3.36
CA ALA A 473 15.65 23.71 -3.91
C ALA A 473 15.83 23.54 -5.43
N SER A 474 15.28 22.47 -6.02
CA SER A 474 15.27 22.25 -7.47
C SER A 474 14.13 22.97 -8.22
N CYS A 475 13.25 23.66 -7.48
CA CYS A 475 12.13 24.39 -8.07
C CYS A 475 12.57 25.76 -8.60
N LYS A 476 12.37 25.98 -9.90
CA LYS A 476 12.88 27.15 -10.64
C LYS A 476 11.89 28.31 -10.68
N ASN A 477 10.60 28.03 -10.59
CA ASN A 477 9.53 29.00 -10.81
C ASN A 477 8.87 29.43 -9.49
N ILE A 478 9.64 29.67 -8.42
CA ILE A 478 9.11 30.17 -7.15
C ILE A 478 9.29 31.69 -7.05
N GLU A 479 8.20 32.42 -6.83
CA GLU A 479 8.20 33.85 -6.49
C GLU A 479 8.35 34.05 -4.98
N HIS A 480 7.55 33.33 -4.18
CA HIS A 480 7.52 33.41 -2.72
C HIS A 480 7.33 32.03 -2.10
N LEU A 481 8.04 31.78 -1.01
CA LEU A 481 7.95 30.56 -0.20
C LEU A 481 7.72 30.96 1.26
N ARG A 482 6.66 30.46 1.88
CA ARG A 482 6.30 30.72 3.29
C ARG A 482 6.22 29.44 4.10
#